data_AF-A0A5M3MJ85-F1
#
_entry.id   AF-A0A5M3MJ85-F1
#
_cell.length_a   1.000
_cell.length_b   1.000
_cell.length_c   1.000
_cell.angle_alpha   90.00
_cell.angle_beta   90.00
_cell.angle_gamma   90.00
#
_symmetry.space_group_name_H-M   'P 1'
#
loop_
_entity.id
_entity.type
_entity.pdbx_description
1 polymer ?
#
loop_
_entity_poly.entity_id
_entity_poly.type
_entity_poly.pdbx_seq_one_letter_code
_entity_poly.pdbx_strand_id
1 'polypeptide(L)'
;MLAGLTTTQQTLGAAQQYSTGSESQQFPTDGLMGMGYPAISSYGALPVFNTFVSQGQTDAGVFGFKLTSSGAELTIGSVGQSAVSGDFTYAPVT
;
A
#
# COMPACT_ATOMS: atom_id res chain seq x y z
N MET A 1 -5.39 -10.06 -4.51
CA MET A 1 -5.91 -10.08 -3.11
C MET A 1 -4.82 -9.52 -2.20
N LEU A 2 -5.18 -8.68 -1.22
CA LEU A 2 -4.28 -8.18 -0.17
C LEU A 2 -5.10 -8.08 1.13
N ALA A 3 -4.56 -8.55 2.25
CA ALA A 3 -5.24 -8.49 3.56
C ALA A 3 -6.69 -9.03 3.53
N GLY A 4 -6.94 -10.09 2.75
CA GLY A 4 -8.29 -10.65 2.55
C GLY A 4 -9.20 -9.88 1.59
N LEU A 5 -8.79 -8.69 1.16
CA LEU A 5 -9.52 -7.85 0.20
C LEU A 5 -9.19 -8.23 -1.23
N THR A 6 -10.18 -8.18 -2.12
CA THR A 6 -10.01 -8.48 -3.54
C THR A 6 -10.41 -7.28 -4.39
N THR A 7 -9.51 -6.87 -5.29
CA THR A 7 -9.84 -5.94 -6.37
C THR A 7 -10.01 -6.70 -7.68
N THR A 8 -10.84 -6.16 -8.55
CA THR A 8 -10.91 -6.57 -9.96
C THR A 8 -10.30 -5.48 -10.84
N GLN A 9 -9.79 -5.87 -12.02
CA GLN A 9 -9.27 -4.95 -13.05
C GLN A 9 -8.12 -4.03 -12.58
N GLN A 10 -7.30 -4.50 -11.63
CA GLN A 10 -6.11 -3.75 -11.21
C GLN A 10 -5.02 -3.81 -12.30
N THR A 11 -4.54 -2.65 -12.73
CA THR A 11 -3.37 -2.54 -13.61
C THR A 11 -2.09 -2.76 -12.79
N LEU A 12 -1.19 -3.63 -13.28
CA LEU A 12 0.13 -3.89 -12.71
C LEU A 12 1.18 -3.82 -13.82
N GLY A 13 2.37 -3.35 -13.46
CA GLY A 13 3.55 -3.37 -14.35
C GLY A 13 4.36 -4.65 -14.15
N ALA A 14 4.83 -5.25 -15.24
CA ALA A 14 5.82 -6.32 -15.20
C ALA A 14 7.20 -5.75 -15.54
N ALA A 15 8.10 -5.73 -14.55
CA ALA A 15 9.44 -5.21 -14.73
C ALA A 15 10.33 -6.23 -15.47
N GLN A 16 10.88 -5.79 -16.60
CA GLN A 16 11.76 -6.60 -17.45
C GLN A 16 13.25 -6.25 -17.25
N GLN A 17 13.52 -5.11 -16.63
CA GLN A 17 14.86 -4.57 -16.38
C GLN A 17 14.89 -3.97 -14.99
N TYR A 18 15.96 -4.23 -14.26
CA TYR A 18 16.18 -3.75 -12.90
C TYR A 18 17.51 -3.00 -12.84
N SER A 19 17.57 -1.96 -12.02
CA SER A 19 18.85 -1.41 -11.58
C SER A 19 19.50 -2.38 -10.60
N THR A 20 20.82 -2.29 -10.44
CA THR A 20 21.61 -3.17 -9.56
C THR A 20 21.00 -3.25 -8.15
N GLY A 21 20.63 -2.11 -7.55
CA GLY A 21 20.06 -2.07 -6.19
C GLY A 21 18.63 -2.60 -6.06
N SER A 22 17.95 -2.94 -7.16
CA SER A 22 16.56 -3.41 -7.18
C SER A 22 16.42 -4.79 -7.81
N GLU A 23 17.53 -5.40 -8.23
CA GLU A 23 17.54 -6.77 -8.73
C GLU A 23 17.36 -7.77 -7.57
N SER A 24 16.81 -8.95 -7.86
CA SER A 24 16.41 -9.91 -6.83
C SER A 24 17.54 -10.37 -5.91
N GLN A 25 18.81 -10.27 -6.34
CA GLN A 25 19.97 -10.61 -5.50
C GLN A 25 20.19 -9.61 -4.36
N GLN A 26 19.77 -8.35 -4.54
CA GLN A 26 19.97 -7.25 -3.59
C GLN A 26 18.67 -6.82 -2.93
N PHE A 27 17.54 -7.03 -3.62
CA PHE A 27 16.21 -6.73 -3.14
C PHE A 27 15.38 -8.03 -3.11
N PRO A 28 15.29 -8.72 -1.97
CA PRO A 28 14.67 -10.04 -1.88
C PRO A 28 13.14 -10.01 -2.06
N THR A 29 12.52 -8.82 -2.13
CA THR A 29 11.08 -8.69 -2.36
C THR A 29 10.79 -8.74 -3.86
N ASP A 30 9.72 -9.41 -4.27
CA ASP A 30 9.40 -9.64 -5.69
C ASP A 30 8.97 -8.37 -6.44
N GLY A 31 8.70 -7.27 -5.74
CA GLY A 31 8.31 -6.02 -6.37
C GLY A 31 7.88 -4.95 -5.38
N LEU A 32 7.25 -3.91 -5.92
CA LEU A 32 6.77 -2.76 -5.17
C LEU A 32 5.27 -2.58 -5.38
N MET A 33 4.59 -2.15 -4.31
CA MET A 33 3.19 -1.73 -4.36
C MET A 33 3.11 -0.25 -4.03
N GLY A 34 2.79 0.58 -5.03
CA GLY A 34 2.57 2.01 -4.81
C GLY A 34 1.28 2.28 -4.03
N MET A 35 1.38 3.13 -3.00
CA MET A 35 0.25 3.58 -2.18
C MET A 35 0.04 5.11 -2.19
N GLY A 36 0.69 5.79 -3.14
CA GLY A 36 0.55 7.24 -3.34
C GLY A 36 -0.73 7.63 -4.11
N TYR A 37 -0.91 8.93 -4.35
CA TYR A 37 -2.06 9.42 -5.11
C TYR A 37 -2.04 8.99 -6.58
N PRO A 38 -3.22 8.80 -7.22
CA PRO A 38 -3.31 8.43 -8.64
C PRO A 38 -2.57 9.39 -9.59
N ALA A 39 -2.44 10.67 -9.23
CA ALA A 39 -1.83 11.70 -10.06
C ALA A 39 -0.37 11.41 -10.44
N ILE A 40 0.35 10.57 -9.68
CA ILE A 40 1.74 10.18 -9.96
C ILE A 40 1.86 8.75 -10.50
N SER A 41 0.75 8.12 -10.87
CA SER A 41 0.74 6.78 -11.45
C SER A 41 1.29 6.82 -12.87
N SER A 42 2.38 6.10 -13.14
CA SER A 42 2.96 6.03 -14.50
C SER A 42 2.03 5.40 -15.54
N TYR A 43 1.04 4.61 -15.09
CA TYR A 43 0.05 3.99 -15.97
C TYR A 43 -1.25 4.79 -16.08
N GLY A 44 -1.38 5.92 -15.37
CA GLY A 44 -2.67 6.63 -15.24
C GLY A 44 -3.78 5.81 -14.58
N ALA A 45 -3.45 4.64 -14.02
CA ALA A 45 -4.37 3.72 -13.39
C ALA A 45 -4.45 3.98 -11.88
N LEU A 46 -5.58 3.59 -11.27
CA LEU A 46 -5.75 3.64 -9.83
C LEU A 46 -4.71 2.74 -9.14
N PRO A 47 -3.97 3.27 -8.14
CA PRO A 47 -3.17 2.44 -7.24
C PRO A 47 -4.05 1.44 -6.48
N VAL A 48 -3.45 0.32 -6.05
CA VAL A 48 -4.17 -0.82 -5.44
C VAL A 48 -5.10 -0.39 -4.31
N PHE A 49 -4.62 0.48 -3.40
CA PHE A 49 -5.42 0.97 -2.30
C PHE A 49 -6.62 1.81 -2.75
N ASN A 50 -6.43 2.72 -3.71
CA ASN A 50 -7.53 3.51 -4.28
C ASN A 50 -8.56 2.61 -4.96
N THR A 51 -8.13 1.51 -5.59
CA THR A 51 -9.03 0.53 -6.17
C THR A 51 -9.89 -0.15 -5.09
N PHE A 52 -9.30 -0.58 -3.95
CA PHE A 52 -10.08 -1.11 -2.83
C PHE A 52 -11.15 -0.14 -2.35
N VAL A 53 -10.77 1.13 -2.13
CA VAL A 53 -11.70 2.18 -1.68
C VAL A 53 -12.81 2.39 -2.70
N SER A 54 -12.46 2.51 -3.99
CA SER A 54 -13.44 2.72 -5.07
C SER A 54 -14.41 1.55 -5.27
N GLN A 55 -13.98 0.32 -4.96
CA GLN A 55 -14.78 -0.91 -5.07
C GLN A 55 -15.51 -1.24 -3.75
N GLY A 56 -15.51 -0.33 -2.77
CA GLY A 56 -16.20 -0.51 -1.49
C GLY A 56 -15.68 -1.68 -0.65
N GLN A 57 -14.40 -2.04 -0.81
CA GLN A 57 -13.79 -3.17 -0.10
C GLN A 57 -13.29 -2.80 1.31
N THR A 58 -13.31 -1.51 1.67
CA THR A 58 -12.78 -1.00 2.94
C THR A 58 -13.84 -0.23 3.71
N ASP A 59 -13.84 -0.37 5.03
CA ASP A 59 -14.72 0.41 5.93
C ASP A 59 -14.38 1.91 5.92
N ALA A 60 -13.10 2.26 5.74
CA ALA A 60 -12.63 3.64 5.63
C ALA A 60 -11.48 3.79 4.63
N GLY A 61 -11.36 4.98 4.04
CA GLY A 61 -10.29 5.35 3.10
C GLY A 61 -8.94 5.61 3.79
N VAL A 62 -8.55 4.77 4.75
CA VAL A 62 -7.27 4.87 5.48
C VAL A 62 -6.52 3.54 5.48
N PHE A 63 -5.21 3.60 5.65
CA PHE A 63 -4.34 2.47 5.96
C PHE A 63 -3.32 2.89 7.01
N GLY A 64 -2.76 1.92 7.73
CA GLY A 64 -1.79 2.16 8.79
C GLY A 64 -0.59 1.23 8.70
N PHE A 65 0.57 1.72 9.16
CA PHE A 65 1.79 0.94 9.27
C PHE A 65 2.25 0.87 10.72
N LYS A 66 2.52 -0.35 11.20
CA LYS A 66 3.33 -0.61 12.40
C LYS A 66 4.69 -1.12 11.93
N LEU A 67 5.72 -0.32 12.11
CA LEU A 67 7.08 -0.65 11.66
C LEU A 67 7.94 -1.00 12.88
N THR A 68 8.20 -2.29 13.06
CA THR A 68 8.96 -2.84 14.18
C THR A 68 9.92 -3.93 13.68
N SER A 69 10.95 -4.25 14.46
CA SER A 69 11.91 -5.33 14.11
C SER A 69 11.26 -6.72 14.09
N SER A 70 10.21 -6.92 14.87
CA SER A 70 9.36 -8.11 14.85
C SER A 70 7.88 -7.70 14.90
N GLY A 71 7.05 -8.38 14.11
CA GLY A 71 5.61 -8.13 14.07
C GLY A 71 5.19 -6.88 13.30
N ALA A 72 6.01 -6.40 12.34
CA ALA A 72 5.61 -5.31 11.45
C ALA A 72 4.31 -5.65 10.71
N GLU A 73 3.46 -4.65 10.50
CA GLU A 73 2.09 -4.85 10.03
C GLU A 73 1.60 -3.69 9.17
N LEU A 74 0.88 -4.05 8.10
CA LEU A 74 0.09 -3.14 7.29
C LEU A 74 -1.40 -3.44 7.55
N THR A 75 -2.15 -2.42 7.92
CA THR A 75 -3.62 -2.51 8.07
C THR A 75 -4.30 -1.72 6.97
N ILE A 76 -5.32 -2.29 6.34
CA ILE A 76 -6.11 -1.67 5.27
C ILE A 76 -7.54 -1.44 5.78
N GLY A 77 -8.08 -0.24 5.58
CA GLY A 77 -9.42 0.13 6.05
C GLY A 77 -9.48 0.65 7.49
N SER A 78 -8.37 0.59 8.22
CA SER A 78 -8.21 1.20 9.55
C SER A 78 -6.73 1.52 9.81
N VAL A 79 -6.44 2.19 10.92
CA VAL A 79 -5.08 2.52 11.38
C VAL A 79 -4.54 1.57 12.47
N GLY A 80 -5.27 0.50 12.79
CA GLY A 80 -4.84 -0.52 13.76
C GLY A 80 -4.67 0.03 15.18
N GLN A 81 -5.72 0.61 15.79
CA GLN A 81 -5.65 1.29 17.10
C GLN A 81 -5.05 0.46 18.25
N SER A 82 -5.09 -0.88 18.18
CA SER A 82 -4.45 -1.75 19.18
C SER A 82 -2.91 -1.73 19.12
N ALA A 83 -2.33 -1.21 18.05
CA ALA A 83 -0.88 -1.15 17.83
C ALA A 83 -0.21 0.09 18.45
N VAL A 84 -0.97 1.10 18.85
CA VAL A 84 -0.45 2.42 19.26
C VAL A 84 -1.09 2.85 20.57
N SER A 85 -0.30 3.43 21.48
CA SER A 85 -0.81 4.10 22.67
C SER A 85 -0.95 5.60 22.44
N GLY A 86 -2.09 6.17 22.85
CA GLY A 86 -2.37 7.61 22.71
C GLY A 86 -3.07 7.96 21.39
N ASP A 87 -3.32 9.26 21.19
CA ASP A 87 -4.08 9.77 20.05
C ASP A 87 -3.18 10.10 18.85
N PHE A 88 -3.73 9.94 17.64
CA PHE A 88 -3.06 10.36 16.41
C PHE A 88 -3.08 11.89 16.26
N THR A 89 -1.94 12.47 15.89
CA THR A 89 -1.87 13.86 15.42
C THR A 89 -2.04 13.87 13.89
N TYR A 90 -3.00 14.65 13.39
CA TYR A 90 -3.28 14.76 11.96
C TYR A 90 -2.83 16.10 11.41
N ALA A 91 -2.26 16.07 10.20
CA ALA A 91 -1.95 17.25 9.41
C ALA A 91 -2.50 17.06 7.98
N PRO A 92 -2.98 18.13 7.32
CA PRO A 92 -3.42 18.04 5.94
C PRO A 92 -2.23 17.76 5.00
N VAL A 93 -2.50 17.06 3.90
CA VAL A 93 -1.55 16.87 2.80
C VAL A 93 -1.51 18.17 1.96
N THR A 94 -0.33 18.57 1.52
CA THR A 94 -0.07 19.80 0.75
C THR A 94 0.37 19.52 -0.67
#